data_AF-A0A523SE48-F1
#
_entry.id   AF-A0A523SE48-F1
#
_cell.length_a   1.000
_cell.length_b   1.000
_cell.length_c   1.000
_cell.angle_alpha   90.00
_cell.angle_beta   90.00
_cell.angle_gamma   90.00
#
_symmetry.space_group_name_H-M   'P 1'
#
loop_
_entity.id
_entity.type
_entity.pdbx_description
1 polymer ?
#
loop_
_entity_poly.entity_id
_entity_poly.type
_entity_poly.pdbx_seq_one_letter_code
_entity_poly.pdbx_strand_id
1 'polypeptide(L)'
;MERKKELWGHKFKIVKNGLDEAEVYSFVDSLTNQYGNLAKQIEHLDSLVSRLSYQYSHLATKLEHLDSPANHHTERHAAEVDDGMERLDLLGTTPNGDTVEVGSDKLENLHALTRFAERTIVEAAKQANATKTEIEEKAKAKAISIVASAEEKARVEADAIIAETEMRAKERGEEIIAAAQQEAQELIEGAQRRVEAVEAPAQDEADQLVAEARQEAEQNAQDILGEAKKRAEEGAQLVKQEADQLLAEGKQITEDEIRQAFENIQHNLLSLVEVFEKPPAKSTKKGGAVPGRSKTEAAGHVPTETTTDETEKRDPDLFTGTVELALPPPVVLDRMLQLHKHLKRTPNVDVLNLGGSVDKGITIRVLVQNPTPLLKVIGKLSEVEEASEELPDANKAVPGRETGEETSIRRIIVTTKE
;
A
#
# COMPACT_ATOMS: atom_id res chain seq x y z
N MET A 1 -17.91 -28.07 -14.75
CA MET A 1 -18.05 -28.08 -13.28
C MET A 1 -18.41 -26.68 -12.85
N GLU A 2 -19.58 -26.47 -12.23
CA GLU A 2 -19.93 -25.17 -11.65
C GLU A 2 -19.00 -24.90 -10.46
N ARG A 3 -18.21 -23.82 -10.52
CA ARG A 3 -17.39 -23.38 -9.38
C ARG A 3 -18.29 -22.60 -8.42
N LYS A 4 -18.27 -22.95 -7.14
CA LYS A 4 -19.03 -22.27 -6.08
C LYS A 4 -18.05 -21.67 -5.07
N LYS A 5 -18.37 -20.50 -4.54
CA LYS A 5 -17.61 -19.81 -3.48
C LYS A 5 -18.53 -19.61 -2.27
N GLU A 6 -18.07 -19.99 -1.09
CA GLU A 6 -18.82 -19.77 0.15
C GLU A 6 -18.39 -18.46 0.80
N LEU A 7 -19.37 -17.58 1.04
CA LEU A 7 -19.18 -16.29 1.70
C LEU A 7 -20.26 -16.16 2.78
N TRP A 8 -19.84 -15.93 4.03
CA TRP A 8 -20.75 -15.70 5.16
C TRP A 8 -21.74 -16.86 5.38
N GLY A 9 -21.33 -18.10 5.10
CA GLY A 9 -22.17 -19.29 5.20
C GLY A 9 -23.14 -19.51 4.03
N HIS A 10 -23.13 -18.64 3.02
CA HIS A 10 -23.90 -18.80 1.79
C HIS A 10 -23.00 -19.17 0.61
N LYS A 11 -23.43 -20.14 -0.20
CA LYS A 11 -22.71 -20.58 -1.40
C LYS A 11 -23.21 -19.81 -2.61
N PHE A 12 -22.30 -19.11 -3.29
CA PHE A 12 -22.53 -18.34 -4.49
C PHE A 12 -21.89 -19.02 -5.70
N LYS A 13 -22.55 -18.96 -6.85
CA LYS A 13 -21.97 -19.42 -8.12
C LYS A 13 -20.92 -18.42 -8.63
N ILE A 14 -19.81 -18.93 -9.14
CA ILE A 14 -18.80 -18.12 -9.83
C ILE A 14 -19.09 -18.12 -11.33
N VAL A 15 -19.40 -16.95 -11.88
CA VAL A 15 -19.51 -16.66 -13.31
C VAL A 15 -18.21 -16.07 -13.86
N LYS A 16 -18.07 -15.94 -15.19
CA LYS A 16 -16.82 -15.51 -15.84
C LYS A 16 -16.22 -14.21 -15.29
N ASN A 17 -17.06 -13.32 -14.75
CA ASN A 17 -16.65 -12.00 -14.25
C ASN A 17 -16.79 -11.87 -12.71
N GLY A 18 -16.93 -12.96 -11.96
CA GLY A 18 -17.04 -12.90 -10.49
C GLY A 18 -18.18 -13.75 -9.93
N LEU A 19 -18.87 -13.25 -8.91
CA LEU A 19 -20.05 -13.92 -8.34
C LEU A 19 -21.27 -13.66 -9.21
N ASP A 20 -22.20 -14.61 -9.24
CA ASP A 20 -23.50 -14.42 -9.89
C ASP A 20 -24.26 -13.26 -9.24
N GLU A 21 -24.41 -12.16 -9.98
CA GLU A 21 -25.04 -10.94 -9.48
C GLU A 21 -26.47 -11.20 -8.98
N ALA A 22 -27.23 -12.09 -9.64
CA ALA A 22 -28.61 -12.39 -9.24
C ALA A 22 -28.66 -13.10 -7.88
N GLU A 23 -27.74 -14.02 -7.62
CA GLU A 23 -27.62 -14.69 -6.31
C GLU A 23 -27.18 -13.71 -5.22
N VAL A 24 -26.26 -12.79 -5.54
CA VAL A 24 -25.83 -11.74 -4.61
C VAL A 24 -26.98 -10.78 -4.29
N TYR A 25 -27.73 -10.31 -5.28
CA TYR A 25 -28.90 -9.45 -5.05
C TYR A 25 -29.97 -10.15 -4.22
N SER A 26 -30.28 -11.42 -4.50
CA SER A 26 -31.25 -12.18 -3.72
C SER A 26 -30.81 -12.36 -2.26
N PHE A 27 -29.51 -12.54 -2.02
CA PHE A 27 -28.97 -12.65 -0.67
C PHE A 27 -29.04 -11.32 0.09
N VAL A 28 -28.64 -10.22 -0.56
CA VAL A 28 -28.73 -8.88 0.03
C VAL A 28 -30.19 -8.52 0.35
N ASP A 29 -31.12 -8.79 -0.57
CA ASP A 29 -32.54 -8.52 -0.34
C ASP A 29 -33.11 -9.37 0.81
N SER A 30 -32.71 -10.65 0.91
CA SER A 30 -33.05 -11.50 2.06
C SER A 30 -32.51 -10.92 3.37
N LEU A 31 -31.26 -10.45 3.40
CA LEU A 31 -30.69 -9.80 4.59
C LEU A 31 -31.45 -8.52 4.94
N THR A 32 -31.72 -7.65 3.97
CA THR A 32 -32.48 -6.41 4.18
C THR A 32 -33.86 -6.70 4.75
N ASN A 33 -34.55 -7.72 4.24
CA ASN A 33 -35.84 -8.16 4.77
C ASN A 33 -35.76 -8.72 6.20
N GLN A 34 -34.69 -9.47 6.52
CA GLN A 34 -34.44 -9.95 7.88
C GLN A 34 -34.20 -8.79 8.85
N TYR A 35 -33.35 -7.83 8.49
CA TYR A 35 -33.11 -6.62 9.29
C TYR A 35 -34.39 -5.79 9.45
N GLY A 36 -35.21 -5.67 8.40
CA GLY A 36 -36.51 -5.00 8.48
C GLY A 36 -37.49 -5.69 9.44
N ASN A 37 -37.50 -7.01 9.50
CA ASN A 37 -38.30 -7.74 10.48
C ASN A 37 -37.78 -7.59 11.91
N LEU A 38 -36.45 -7.61 12.10
CA LEU A 38 -35.85 -7.37 13.41
C LEU A 38 -36.15 -5.95 13.91
N ALA A 39 -36.09 -4.94 13.04
CA ALA A 39 -36.46 -3.57 13.38
C ALA A 39 -37.91 -3.47 13.87
N LYS A 40 -38.86 -4.12 13.18
CA LYS A 40 -40.27 -4.17 13.63
C LYS A 40 -40.44 -4.87 14.98
N GLN A 41 -39.64 -5.90 15.26
CA GLN A 41 -39.66 -6.56 16.57
C GLN A 41 -39.15 -5.63 17.69
N ILE A 42 -38.09 -4.85 17.41
CA ILE A 42 -37.56 -3.85 18.34
C ILE A 42 -38.62 -2.77 18.60
N GLU A 43 -39.25 -2.23 17.57
CA GLU A 43 -40.34 -1.25 17.73
C GLU A 43 -41.52 -1.80 18.56
N HIS A 44 -41.88 -3.06 18.35
CA HIS A 44 -42.90 -3.73 19.15
C HIS A 44 -42.47 -3.88 20.62
N LEU A 45 -41.21 -4.26 20.88
CA LEU A 45 -40.67 -4.33 22.24
C LEU A 45 -40.68 -2.95 22.92
N ASP A 46 -40.27 -1.89 22.22
CA ASP A 46 -40.34 -0.51 22.74
C ASP A 46 -41.77 -0.10 23.09
N SER A 47 -42.75 -0.52 22.30
CA SER A 47 -44.17 -0.28 22.59
C SER A 47 -44.64 -1.01 23.85
N LEU A 48 -44.16 -2.25 24.08
CA LEU A 48 -44.47 -3.03 25.28
C LEU A 48 -43.83 -2.40 26.51
N VAL A 49 -42.56 -1.99 26.42
CA VAL A 49 -41.83 -1.30 27.50
C VAL A 49 -42.54 0.01 27.86
N SER A 50 -42.94 0.80 26.86
CA SER A 50 -43.68 2.05 27.07
C SER A 50 -45.02 1.80 27.77
N ARG A 51 -45.76 0.76 27.36
CA ARG A 51 -47.01 0.37 28.02
C ARG A 51 -46.80 -0.07 29.47
N LEU A 52 -45.75 -0.85 29.73
CA LEU A 52 -45.43 -1.31 31.09
C LEU A 52 -45.05 -0.14 32.00
N SER A 53 -44.24 0.79 31.49
CA SER A 53 -43.83 2.01 32.18
C SER A 53 -45.04 2.88 32.54
N TYR A 54 -45.98 3.04 31.61
CA TYR A 54 -47.25 3.73 31.87
C TYR A 54 -48.09 3.02 32.95
N GLN A 55 -48.16 1.69 32.92
CA GLN A 55 -48.88 0.94 33.97
C GLN A 55 -48.22 1.12 35.34
N TYR A 56 -46.89 1.13 35.40
CA TYR A 56 -46.14 1.33 36.64
C TYR A 56 -46.36 2.73 37.23
N SER A 57 -46.29 3.79 36.41
CA SER A 57 -46.56 5.16 36.87
C SER A 57 -48.00 5.34 37.34
N HIS A 58 -48.97 4.70 36.67
CA HIS A 58 -50.36 4.71 37.11
C HIS A 58 -50.58 3.96 38.44
N LEU A 59 -49.83 2.89 38.69
CA LEU A 59 -49.88 2.16 39.97
C LEU A 59 -49.20 2.94 41.10
N ALA A 60 -48.06 3.58 40.81
CA ALA A 60 -47.35 4.43 41.76
C ALA A 60 -48.21 5.62 42.22
N THR A 61 -48.90 6.29 41.30
CA THR A 61 -49.82 7.40 41.63
C THR A 61 -51.03 6.94 42.45
N LYS A 62 -51.56 5.72 42.20
CA LYS A 62 -52.61 5.12 43.04
C LYS A 62 -52.13 4.81 44.45
N LEU A 63 -50.90 4.34 44.60
CA LEU A 63 -50.28 4.11 45.91
C LEU A 63 -50.11 5.42 46.69
N GLU A 64 -49.64 6.49 46.04
CA GLU A 64 -49.49 7.81 46.64
C GLU A 64 -50.84 8.42 47.09
N HIS A 65 -51.91 8.17 46.31
CA HIS A 65 -53.27 8.59 46.69
C HIS A 65 -53.86 7.78 47.85
N LEU A 66 -53.38 6.57 48.14
CA LEU A 66 -53.84 5.78 49.28
C LEU A 66 -53.18 6.22 50.60
N ASP A 67 -51.99 6.83 50.56
CA ASP A 67 -51.32 7.42 51.74
C ASP A 67 -51.91 8.80 52.12
N SER A 68 -52.48 9.56 51.17
CA SER A 68 -53.04 10.90 51.43
C SER A 68 -54.29 10.97 52.35
N PRO A 69 -55.30 10.07 52.28
CA PRO A 69 -56.49 10.20 53.13
C PRO A 69 -56.25 9.86 54.60
N ALA A 70 -55.15 9.19 54.95
CA ALA A 70 -54.81 8.88 56.35
C ALA A 70 -54.34 10.13 57.13
N ASN A 71 -53.76 11.14 56.47
CA ASN A 71 -53.35 12.38 57.14
C ASN A 71 -54.46 13.44 57.24
N HIS A 72 -55.41 13.47 56.30
CA HIS A 72 -56.49 14.47 56.34
C HIS A 72 -57.59 14.21 57.39
N HIS A 73 -57.71 13.00 57.93
CA HIS A 73 -58.59 12.76 59.09
C HIS A 73 -57.93 13.06 60.44
N THR A 74 -56.61 12.99 60.53
CA THR A 74 -55.89 13.29 61.78
C THR A 74 -55.77 14.79 62.03
N GLU A 75 -55.64 15.60 60.98
CA GLU A 75 -55.52 17.06 61.11
C GLU A 75 -56.87 17.79 61.23
N ARG A 76 -57.97 17.22 60.70
CA ARG A 76 -59.32 17.76 60.92
C ARG A 76 -59.84 17.51 62.34
N HIS A 77 -59.44 16.40 62.98
CA HIS A 77 -59.75 16.17 64.40
C HIS A 77 -58.85 17.00 65.35
N ALA A 78 -57.68 17.47 64.91
CA ALA A 78 -56.86 18.38 65.71
C ALA A 78 -57.34 19.85 65.63
N ALA A 79 -57.90 20.27 64.49
CA ALA A 79 -58.41 21.64 64.32
C ALA A 79 -59.86 21.84 64.82
N GLU A 80 -60.67 20.79 64.95
CA GLU A 80 -62.06 20.88 65.43
C GLU A 80 -62.21 20.67 66.95
N VAL A 81 -61.10 20.46 67.68
CA VAL A 81 -61.07 20.39 69.15
C VAL A 81 -60.61 21.71 69.79
N ASP A 82 -60.14 22.69 68.99
CA ASP A 82 -59.66 23.98 69.51
C ASP A 82 -60.66 25.15 69.33
N ASP A 83 -61.72 25.01 68.51
CA ASP A 83 -62.73 26.08 68.25
C ASP A 83 -64.12 25.77 68.85
N GLY A 84 -64.23 24.73 69.68
CA GLY A 84 -65.49 24.24 70.25
C GLY A 84 -65.64 24.38 71.76
N MET A 85 -64.71 25.07 72.44
CA MET A 85 -64.65 25.11 73.91
C MET A 85 -64.98 26.49 74.51
N GLU A 86 -65.86 27.28 73.86
CA GLU A 86 -66.32 28.56 74.45
C GLU A 86 -67.82 28.86 74.36
N ARG A 87 -68.66 27.97 73.82
CA ARG A 87 -70.12 28.21 73.81
C ARG A 87 -70.89 26.92 74.00
N LEU A 88 -71.29 26.65 75.25
CA LEU A 88 -72.61 26.15 75.62
C LEU A 88 -72.69 26.00 77.16
N ASP A 89 -72.68 27.15 77.84
CA ASP A 89 -73.53 27.31 79.03
C ASP A 89 -75.00 27.40 78.56
N LEU A 90 -75.90 26.90 79.41
CA LEU A 90 -77.37 27.01 79.37
C LEU A 90 -78.16 25.99 78.52
N LEU A 91 -78.54 24.87 79.15
CA LEU A 91 -79.90 24.63 79.71
C LEU A 91 -80.23 23.13 79.77
N GLY A 92 -80.84 22.70 80.87
CA GLY A 92 -81.75 21.55 80.86
C GLY A 92 -81.43 20.45 81.87
N THR A 93 -81.75 20.71 83.13
CA THR A 93 -81.97 19.68 84.14
C THR A 93 -83.08 18.70 83.74
N THR A 94 -82.77 17.40 83.70
CA THR A 94 -83.73 16.35 84.08
C THR A 94 -83.05 15.28 84.93
N PRO A 95 -83.52 15.05 86.17
CA PRO A 95 -83.05 13.99 87.04
C PRO A 95 -83.86 12.71 86.80
N ASN A 96 -83.18 11.58 86.67
CA ASN A 96 -83.60 10.20 86.96
C ASN A 96 -82.46 9.33 86.37
N GLY A 97 -81.54 8.77 87.14
CA GLY A 97 -81.82 7.96 88.32
C GLY A 97 -82.07 6.52 87.88
N ASP A 98 -81.08 5.90 87.23
CA ASP A 98 -80.87 4.45 87.16
C ASP A 98 -79.41 4.21 86.76
N THR A 99 -78.53 4.38 87.74
CA THR A 99 -77.15 3.90 87.69
C THR A 99 -77.18 2.37 87.67
N VAL A 100 -77.30 1.81 86.47
CA VAL A 100 -76.88 0.44 86.21
C VAL A 100 -75.36 0.45 86.41
N GLU A 101 -74.89 -0.09 87.54
CA GLU A 101 -73.50 -0.51 87.73
C GLU A 101 -73.14 -1.46 86.59
N VAL A 102 -72.67 -0.92 85.47
CA VAL A 102 -71.99 -1.70 84.45
C VAL A 102 -70.66 -2.07 85.06
N GLY A 103 -70.62 -3.27 85.66
CA GLY A 103 -69.50 -3.78 86.45
C GLY A 103 -68.15 -3.53 85.79
N SER A 104 -67.22 -2.98 86.59
CA SER A 104 -65.80 -2.73 86.29
C SER A 104 -65.13 -3.85 85.48
N ASP A 105 -65.51 -5.09 85.76
CA ASP A 105 -65.00 -6.31 85.10
C ASP A 105 -65.24 -6.34 83.58
N LYS A 106 -66.29 -5.67 83.07
CA LYS A 106 -66.56 -5.59 81.62
C LYS A 106 -65.59 -4.65 80.91
N LEU A 107 -65.19 -3.56 81.56
CA LEU A 107 -64.21 -2.61 81.00
C LEU A 107 -62.81 -3.24 80.98
N GLU A 108 -62.43 -3.94 82.04
CA GLU A 108 -61.14 -4.63 82.12
C GLU A 108 -60.99 -5.71 81.05
N ASN A 109 -62.05 -6.49 80.80
CA ASN A 109 -62.08 -7.48 79.72
C ASN A 109 -61.93 -6.85 78.33
N LEU A 110 -62.53 -5.68 78.11
CA LEU A 110 -62.41 -4.95 76.84
C LEU A 110 -60.99 -4.44 76.62
N HIS A 111 -60.35 -3.88 77.65
CA HIS A 111 -58.94 -3.48 77.59
C HIS A 111 -57.99 -4.66 77.35
N ALA A 112 -58.24 -5.82 77.96
CA ALA A 112 -57.45 -7.04 77.72
C ALA A 112 -57.59 -7.51 76.26
N LEU A 113 -58.80 -7.47 75.70
CA LEU A 113 -59.06 -7.82 74.30
C LEU A 113 -58.40 -6.84 73.33
N THR A 114 -58.46 -5.53 73.60
CA THR A 114 -57.79 -4.51 72.79
C THR A 114 -56.28 -4.74 72.76
N ARG A 115 -55.64 -4.97 73.91
CA ARG A 115 -54.20 -5.27 73.98
C ARG A 115 -53.83 -6.56 73.25
N PHE A 116 -54.70 -7.58 73.32
CA PHE A 116 -54.48 -8.82 72.60
C PHE A 116 -54.57 -8.60 71.08
N ALA A 117 -55.54 -7.82 70.61
CA ALA A 117 -55.69 -7.46 69.20
C ALA A 117 -54.48 -6.65 68.70
N GLU A 118 -54.05 -5.64 69.46
CA GLU A 118 -52.85 -4.83 69.15
C GLU A 118 -51.61 -5.71 69.04
N ARG A 119 -51.39 -6.59 70.02
CA ARG A 119 -50.26 -7.53 69.99
C ARG A 119 -50.32 -8.46 68.78
N THR A 120 -51.50 -8.97 68.46
CA THR A 120 -51.71 -9.84 67.29
C THR A 120 -51.40 -9.11 65.99
N ILE A 121 -51.83 -7.85 65.85
CA ILE A 121 -51.54 -7.01 64.67
C ILE A 121 -50.04 -6.75 64.55
N VAL A 122 -49.36 -6.42 65.66
CA VAL A 122 -47.91 -6.17 65.66
C VAL A 122 -47.13 -7.44 65.32
N GLU A 123 -47.50 -8.61 65.88
CA GLU A 123 -46.86 -9.88 65.54
C GLU A 123 -47.10 -10.28 64.07
N ALA A 124 -48.31 -10.09 63.54
CA ALA A 124 -48.63 -10.33 62.14
C ALA A 124 -47.83 -9.39 61.21
N ALA A 125 -47.72 -8.10 61.54
CA ALA A 125 -46.92 -7.14 60.79
C ALA A 125 -45.42 -7.51 60.81
N LYS A 126 -44.92 -7.99 61.95
CA LYS A 126 -43.54 -8.48 62.08
C LYS A 126 -43.28 -9.70 61.20
N GLN A 127 -44.20 -10.68 61.17
CA GLN A 127 -44.09 -11.86 60.31
C GLN A 127 -44.18 -11.48 58.83
N ALA A 128 -45.13 -10.60 58.46
CA ALA A 128 -45.27 -10.13 57.09
C ALA A 128 -44.00 -9.42 56.58
N ASN A 129 -43.39 -8.57 57.42
CA ASN A 129 -42.13 -7.91 57.08
C ASN A 129 -40.97 -8.90 56.95
N ALA A 130 -40.87 -9.88 57.85
CA ALA A 130 -39.83 -10.92 57.77
C ALA A 130 -39.96 -11.76 56.48
N THR A 131 -41.18 -12.17 56.12
CA THR A 131 -41.44 -12.90 54.88
C THR A 131 -41.16 -12.03 53.65
N LYS A 132 -41.53 -10.74 53.67
CA LYS A 132 -41.21 -9.80 52.61
C LYS A 132 -39.70 -9.67 52.41
N THR A 133 -38.94 -9.45 53.48
CA THR A 133 -37.47 -9.35 53.39
C THR A 133 -36.82 -10.63 52.88
N GLU A 134 -37.28 -11.80 53.33
CA GLU A 134 -36.75 -13.10 52.86
C GLU A 134 -37.03 -13.32 51.37
N ILE A 135 -38.24 -13.00 50.90
CA ILE A 135 -38.60 -13.09 49.49
C ILE A 135 -37.77 -12.12 48.65
N GLU A 136 -37.58 -10.88 49.12
CA GLU A 136 -36.75 -9.88 48.43
C GLU A 136 -35.28 -10.32 48.34
N GLU A 137 -34.70 -10.85 49.41
CA GLU A 137 -33.32 -11.36 49.40
C GLU A 137 -33.17 -12.57 48.48
N LYS A 138 -34.10 -13.54 48.53
CA LYS A 138 -34.11 -14.69 47.60
C LYS A 138 -34.27 -14.27 46.15
N ALA A 139 -35.13 -13.30 45.87
CA ALA A 139 -35.32 -12.76 44.53
C ALA A 139 -34.07 -12.04 44.03
N LYS A 140 -33.43 -11.21 44.86
CA LYS A 140 -32.17 -10.53 44.54
C LYS A 140 -31.04 -11.54 44.28
N ALA A 141 -30.87 -12.52 45.16
CA ALA A 141 -29.85 -13.57 44.99
C ALA A 141 -30.06 -14.37 43.70
N LYS A 142 -31.30 -14.73 43.38
CA LYS A 142 -31.63 -15.45 42.15
C LYS A 142 -31.40 -14.59 40.91
N ALA A 143 -31.75 -13.30 40.95
CA ALA A 143 -31.48 -12.37 39.86
C ALA A 143 -29.98 -12.24 39.59
N ILE A 144 -29.17 -12.06 40.63
CA ILE A 144 -27.70 -11.99 40.53
C ILE A 144 -27.14 -13.29 39.93
N SER A 145 -27.61 -14.45 40.37
CA SER A 145 -27.16 -15.75 39.83
C SER A 145 -27.52 -15.94 38.35
N ILE A 146 -28.70 -15.47 37.91
CA ILE A 146 -29.11 -15.54 36.49
C ILE A 146 -28.22 -14.62 35.65
N VAL A 147 -27.99 -13.39 36.10
CA VAL A 147 -27.12 -12.43 35.40
C VAL A 147 -25.70 -12.97 35.29
N ALA A 148 -25.09 -13.42 36.40
CA ALA A 148 -23.74 -13.98 36.39
C ALA A 148 -23.62 -15.21 35.47
N SER A 149 -24.63 -16.09 35.45
CA SER A 149 -24.63 -17.24 34.54
C SER A 149 -24.80 -16.83 33.07
N ALA A 150 -25.56 -15.77 32.78
CA ALA A 150 -25.74 -15.26 31.43
C ALA A 150 -24.47 -14.57 30.93
N GLU A 151 -23.82 -13.77 31.79
CA GLU A 151 -22.55 -13.10 31.50
C GLU A 151 -21.43 -14.11 31.21
N GLU A 152 -21.29 -15.16 32.02
CA GLU A 152 -20.24 -16.17 31.79
C GLU A 152 -20.50 -16.94 30.48
N LYS A 153 -21.75 -17.29 30.17
CA LYS A 153 -22.10 -17.93 28.88
C LYS A 153 -21.80 -17.00 27.71
N ALA A 154 -22.20 -15.73 27.79
CA ALA A 154 -21.93 -14.76 26.75
C ALA A 154 -20.43 -14.55 26.54
N ARG A 155 -19.63 -14.53 27.63
CA ARG A 155 -18.16 -14.44 27.53
C ARG A 155 -17.56 -15.65 26.82
N VAL A 156 -17.93 -16.86 27.23
CA VAL A 156 -17.42 -18.10 26.62
C VAL A 156 -17.80 -18.20 25.14
N GLU A 157 -19.03 -17.84 24.77
CA GLU A 157 -19.46 -17.82 23.36
C GLU A 157 -18.73 -16.76 22.56
N ALA A 158 -18.53 -15.56 23.11
CA ALA A 158 -17.76 -14.50 22.46
C ALA A 158 -16.30 -14.91 22.24
N ASP A 159 -15.64 -15.48 23.24
CA ASP A 159 -14.26 -15.96 23.14
C ASP A 159 -14.14 -17.08 22.09
N ALA A 160 -15.12 -17.98 22.00
CA ALA A 160 -15.16 -19.03 20.98
C ALA A 160 -15.29 -18.46 19.55
N ILE A 161 -16.16 -17.45 19.36
CA ILE A 161 -16.33 -16.78 18.06
C ILE A 161 -15.06 -16.04 17.66
N ILE A 162 -14.39 -15.37 18.60
CA ILE A 162 -13.12 -14.68 18.35
C ILE A 162 -12.05 -15.69 17.91
N ALA A 163 -11.87 -16.78 18.67
CA ALA A 163 -10.88 -17.80 18.36
C ALA A 163 -11.12 -18.48 17.00
N GLU A 164 -12.38 -18.81 16.68
CA GLU A 164 -12.73 -19.37 15.37
C GLU A 164 -12.47 -18.39 14.23
N THR A 165 -12.78 -17.10 14.44
CA THR A 165 -12.56 -16.06 13.42
C THR A 165 -11.08 -15.83 13.17
N GLU A 166 -10.26 -15.81 14.22
CA GLU A 166 -8.80 -15.70 14.12
C GLU A 166 -8.19 -16.90 13.39
N MET A 167 -8.63 -18.12 13.71
CA MET A 167 -8.19 -19.34 13.03
C MET A 167 -8.49 -19.29 11.54
N ARG A 168 -9.74 -18.95 11.16
CA ARG A 168 -10.14 -18.83 9.76
C ARG A 168 -9.43 -17.69 9.03
N ALA A 169 -9.16 -16.58 9.71
CA ALA A 169 -8.40 -15.47 9.15
C ALA A 169 -6.95 -15.89 8.85
N LYS A 170 -6.33 -16.65 9.77
CA LYS A 170 -4.98 -17.19 9.59
C LYS A 170 -4.92 -18.20 8.44
N GLU A 171 -5.83 -19.18 8.41
CA GLU A 171 -5.91 -20.17 7.32
C GLU A 171 -6.06 -19.51 5.96
N ARG A 172 -6.98 -18.53 5.82
CA ARG A 172 -7.14 -17.77 4.57
C ARG A 172 -5.91 -16.94 4.22
N GLY A 173 -5.22 -16.37 5.21
CA GLY A 173 -3.97 -15.66 5.01
C GLY A 173 -2.90 -16.58 4.42
N GLU A 174 -2.74 -17.78 4.98
CA GLU A 174 -1.81 -18.79 4.49
C GLU A 174 -2.18 -19.28 3.08
N GLU A 175 -3.46 -19.52 2.80
CA GLU A 175 -3.94 -19.88 1.45
C GLU A 175 -3.63 -18.80 0.40
N ILE A 176 -3.85 -17.52 0.73
CA ILE A 176 -3.56 -16.40 -0.18
C ILE A 176 -2.06 -16.30 -0.45
N ILE A 177 -1.22 -16.45 0.59
CA ILE A 177 0.24 -16.44 0.45
C ILE A 177 0.69 -17.59 -0.45
N ALA A 178 0.18 -18.81 -0.21
CA ALA A 178 0.53 -19.98 -1.00
C ALA A 178 0.11 -19.83 -2.48
N ALA A 179 -1.10 -19.31 -2.74
CA ALA A 179 -1.57 -19.05 -4.09
C ALA A 179 -0.71 -18.00 -4.81
N ALA A 180 -0.37 -16.90 -4.13
CA ALA A 180 0.48 -15.85 -4.69
C ALA A 180 1.91 -16.36 -4.98
N GLN A 181 2.46 -17.21 -4.11
CA GLN A 181 3.76 -17.85 -4.33
C GLN A 181 3.73 -18.80 -5.54
N GLN A 182 2.67 -19.58 -5.68
CA GLN A 182 2.51 -20.46 -6.84
C GLN A 182 2.40 -19.67 -8.15
N GLU A 183 1.58 -18.61 -8.19
CA GLU A 183 1.43 -17.76 -9.37
C GLU A 183 2.75 -17.06 -9.76
N ALA A 184 3.50 -16.57 -8.76
CA ALA A 184 4.81 -15.99 -8.98
C ALA A 184 5.81 -17.01 -9.55
N GLN A 185 5.81 -18.23 -9.03
CA GLN A 185 6.66 -19.31 -9.53
C GLN A 185 6.30 -19.69 -10.98
N GLU A 186 5.02 -19.84 -11.30
CA GLU A 186 4.56 -20.11 -12.66
C GLU A 186 4.95 -18.99 -13.64
N LEU A 187 4.92 -17.73 -13.21
CA LEU A 187 5.37 -16.60 -14.01
C LEU A 187 6.88 -16.64 -14.26
N ILE A 188 7.68 -16.92 -13.23
CA ILE A 188 9.14 -17.05 -13.36
C ILE A 188 9.49 -18.20 -14.30
N GLU A 189 8.89 -19.37 -14.13
CA GLU A 189 9.11 -20.52 -15.02
C GLU A 189 8.66 -20.23 -16.45
N GLY A 190 7.52 -19.54 -16.61
CA GLY A 190 7.03 -19.09 -17.91
C GLY A 190 8.00 -18.11 -18.59
N ALA A 191 8.58 -17.18 -17.84
CA ALA A 191 9.58 -16.24 -18.35
C ALA A 191 10.87 -16.97 -18.75
N GLN A 192 11.36 -17.89 -17.92
CA GLN A 192 12.56 -18.69 -18.20
C GLN A 192 12.40 -19.52 -19.47
N ARG A 193 11.26 -20.22 -19.65
CA ARG A 193 10.98 -20.97 -20.88
C ARG A 193 10.97 -20.08 -22.12
N ARG A 194 10.50 -18.84 -22.00
CA ARG A 194 10.49 -17.87 -23.12
C ARG A 194 11.89 -17.38 -23.46
N VAL A 195 12.74 -17.17 -22.45
CA VAL A 195 14.16 -16.82 -22.66
C VAL A 195 14.87 -17.98 -23.36
N GLU A 196 14.73 -19.20 -22.83
CA GLU A 196 15.35 -20.40 -23.42
C GLU A 196 14.89 -20.65 -24.86
N ALA A 197 13.59 -20.44 -25.15
CA ALA A 197 13.04 -20.57 -26.49
C ALA A 197 13.57 -19.53 -27.50
N VAL A 198 14.20 -18.45 -27.03
CA VAL A 198 14.85 -17.43 -27.88
C VAL A 198 16.36 -17.63 -27.91
N GLU A 199 16.99 -17.97 -26.79
CA GLU A 199 18.44 -18.14 -26.70
C GLU A 199 18.94 -19.34 -27.53
N ALA A 200 18.28 -20.50 -27.44
CA ALA A 200 18.69 -21.69 -28.18
C ALA A 200 18.71 -21.47 -29.71
N PRO A 201 17.63 -21.00 -30.37
CA PRO A 201 17.66 -20.77 -31.81
C PRO A 201 18.61 -19.64 -32.20
N ALA A 202 18.76 -18.60 -31.36
CA ALA A 202 19.70 -17.52 -31.64
C ALA A 202 21.16 -17.99 -31.58
N GLN A 203 21.49 -18.90 -30.65
CA GLN A 203 22.81 -19.55 -30.59
C GLN A 203 23.04 -20.45 -31.80
N ASP A 204 22.07 -21.29 -32.16
CA ASP A 204 22.16 -22.16 -33.33
C ASP A 204 22.34 -21.34 -34.63
N GLU A 205 21.59 -20.24 -34.80
CA GLU A 205 21.73 -19.34 -35.94
C GLU A 205 23.09 -18.64 -35.97
N ALA A 206 23.60 -18.20 -34.82
CA ALA A 206 24.92 -17.58 -34.72
C ALA A 206 26.03 -18.58 -35.08
N ASP A 207 25.97 -19.81 -34.56
CA ASP A 207 26.92 -20.87 -34.87
C ASP A 207 26.88 -21.25 -36.36
N GLN A 208 25.69 -21.31 -36.96
CA GLN A 208 25.52 -21.55 -38.39
C GLN A 208 26.14 -20.43 -39.23
N LEU A 209 25.93 -19.17 -38.88
CA LEU A 209 26.48 -18.02 -39.59
C LEU A 209 28.01 -17.98 -39.50
N VAL A 210 28.57 -18.31 -38.33
CA VAL A 210 30.04 -18.42 -38.15
C VAL A 210 30.61 -19.56 -38.99
N ALA A 211 29.93 -20.72 -39.05
CA ALA A 211 30.35 -21.85 -39.85
C ALA A 211 30.32 -21.52 -41.36
N GLU A 212 29.26 -20.86 -41.83
CA GLU A 212 29.12 -20.44 -43.22
C GLU A 212 30.18 -19.41 -43.62
N ALA A 213 30.38 -18.37 -42.80
CA ALA A 213 31.41 -17.36 -43.04
C ALA A 213 32.83 -17.96 -43.08
N ARG A 214 33.10 -18.96 -42.22
CA ARG A 214 34.39 -19.67 -42.23
C ARG A 214 34.56 -20.50 -43.50
N GLN A 215 33.52 -21.19 -43.94
CA GLN A 215 33.54 -21.97 -45.17
C GLN A 215 33.77 -21.09 -46.40
N GLU A 216 33.07 -19.95 -46.49
CA GLU A 216 33.23 -18.98 -47.57
C GLU A 216 34.66 -18.39 -47.57
N ALA A 217 35.18 -18.02 -46.41
CA ALA A 217 36.55 -17.54 -46.28
C ALA A 217 37.60 -18.59 -46.71
N GLU A 218 37.37 -19.87 -46.39
CA GLU A 218 38.25 -20.96 -46.80
C GLU A 218 38.21 -21.20 -48.31
N GLN A 219 37.02 -21.17 -48.93
CA GLN A 219 36.87 -21.27 -50.38
C GLN A 219 37.57 -20.11 -51.09
N ASN A 220 37.33 -18.87 -50.64
CA ASN A 220 37.97 -17.68 -51.18
C ASN A 220 39.51 -17.75 -51.04
N ALA A 221 40.02 -18.25 -49.91
CA ALA A 221 41.46 -18.43 -49.72
C ALA A 221 42.05 -19.48 -50.68
N GLN A 222 41.35 -20.60 -50.90
CA GLN A 222 41.77 -21.63 -51.84
C GLN A 222 41.80 -21.12 -53.28
N ASP A 223 40.80 -20.33 -53.68
CA ASP A 223 40.74 -19.72 -55.02
C ASP A 223 41.89 -18.74 -55.25
N ILE A 224 42.17 -17.86 -54.28
CA ILE A 224 43.30 -16.92 -54.34
C ILE A 224 44.63 -17.68 -54.44
N LEU A 225 44.82 -18.74 -53.64
CA LEU A 225 46.03 -19.56 -53.68
C LEU A 225 46.16 -20.30 -55.03
N GLY A 226 45.05 -20.79 -55.57
CA GLY A 226 44.99 -21.43 -56.90
C GLY A 226 45.39 -20.48 -58.02
N GLU A 227 44.81 -19.27 -58.03
CA GLU A 227 45.17 -18.22 -59.00
C GLU A 227 46.62 -17.78 -58.86
N ALA A 228 47.10 -17.56 -57.63
CA ALA A 228 48.47 -17.14 -57.37
C ALA A 228 49.47 -18.20 -57.85
N LYS A 229 49.17 -19.49 -57.61
CA LYS A 229 50.00 -20.60 -58.09
C LYS A 229 50.04 -20.64 -59.62
N LYS A 230 48.87 -20.52 -60.28
CA LYS A 230 48.78 -20.49 -61.74
C LYS A 230 49.60 -19.35 -62.34
N ARG A 231 49.46 -18.12 -61.80
CA ARG A 231 50.24 -16.96 -62.25
C ARG A 231 51.74 -17.13 -62.00
N ALA A 232 52.13 -17.75 -60.88
CA ALA A 232 53.53 -18.05 -60.58
C ALA A 232 54.12 -19.09 -61.56
N GLU A 233 53.36 -20.12 -61.92
CA GLU A 233 53.76 -21.11 -62.92
C GLU A 233 53.90 -20.50 -64.32
N GLU A 234 52.92 -19.68 -64.75
CA GLU A 234 52.98 -18.93 -66.01
C GLU A 234 54.18 -17.99 -66.04
N GLY A 235 54.41 -17.23 -64.96
CA GLY A 235 55.57 -16.35 -64.81
C GLY A 235 56.89 -17.11 -64.86
N ALA A 236 56.99 -18.26 -64.19
CA ALA A 236 58.19 -19.10 -64.23
C ALA A 236 58.48 -19.66 -65.64
N GLN A 237 57.43 -20.02 -66.39
CA GLN A 237 57.58 -20.46 -67.78
C GLN A 237 58.07 -19.34 -68.69
N LEU A 238 57.54 -18.12 -68.54
CA LEU A 238 57.98 -16.95 -69.30
C LEU A 238 59.46 -16.63 -69.04
N VAL A 239 59.87 -16.58 -67.76
CA VAL A 239 61.27 -16.35 -67.38
C VAL A 239 62.18 -17.43 -67.96
N LYS A 240 61.74 -18.69 -67.96
CA LYS A 240 62.52 -19.78 -68.56
C LYS A 240 62.67 -19.61 -70.08
N GLN A 241 61.60 -19.26 -70.79
CA GLN A 241 61.65 -18.99 -72.23
C GLN A 241 62.58 -17.82 -72.55
N GLU A 242 62.50 -16.73 -71.78
CA GLU A 242 63.37 -15.56 -71.93
C GLU A 242 64.84 -15.91 -71.65
N ALA A 243 65.11 -16.69 -70.60
CA ALA A 243 66.47 -17.17 -70.30
C ALA A 243 67.02 -18.07 -71.42
N ASP A 244 66.20 -18.98 -71.96
CA ASP A 244 66.58 -19.84 -73.09
C ASP A 244 66.85 -19.02 -74.36
N GLN A 245 66.05 -17.96 -74.60
CA GLN A 245 66.25 -17.02 -75.71
C GLN A 245 67.55 -16.23 -75.55
N LEU A 246 67.80 -15.65 -74.38
CA LEU A 246 69.05 -14.94 -74.08
C LEU A 246 70.28 -15.86 -74.18
N LEU A 247 70.16 -17.14 -73.78
CA LEU A 247 71.22 -18.13 -73.98
C LEU A 247 71.45 -18.46 -75.46
N ALA A 248 70.39 -18.51 -76.27
CA ALA A 248 70.51 -18.72 -77.71
C ALA A 248 71.15 -17.52 -78.42
N GLU A 249 70.74 -16.30 -78.05
CA GLU A 249 71.37 -15.05 -78.51
C GLU A 249 72.84 -14.98 -78.07
N GLY A 250 73.14 -15.34 -76.83
CA GLY A 250 74.51 -15.41 -76.32
C GLY A 250 75.41 -16.42 -77.06
N LYS A 251 74.85 -17.48 -77.64
CA LYS A 251 75.58 -18.42 -78.52
C LYS A 251 75.76 -17.90 -79.94
N GLN A 252 74.96 -16.94 -80.39
CA GLN A 252 75.10 -16.28 -81.68
C GLN A 252 76.09 -15.11 -81.66
N ILE A 253 76.58 -14.72 -80.48
CA ILE A 253 77.78 -13.90 -80.38
C ILE A 253 78.90 -14.72 -81.02
N THR A 254 79.22 -14.37 -82.25
CA THR A 254 80.25 -15.04 -83.03
C THR A 254 81.61 -14.78 -82.40
N GLU A 255 82.55 -15.70 -82.57
CA GLU A 255 83.92 -15.57 -82.04
C GLU A 255 84.58 -14.23 -82.45
N ASP A 256 84.13 -13.65 -83.57
CA ASP A 256 84.52 -12.36 -84.10
C ASP A 256 83.98 -11.16 -83.30
N GLU A 257 82.76 -11.20 -82.76
CA GLU A 257 82.23 -10.14 -81.88
C GLU A 257 82.89 -10.17 -80.51
N ILE A 258 83.21 -11.36 -79.99
CA ILE A 258 84.02 -11.52 -78.77
C ILE A 258 85.43 -10.97 -79.01
N ARG A 259 86.02 -11.24 -80.18
CA ARG A 259 87.33 -10.70 -80.58
C ARG A 259 87.30 -9.18 -80.73
N GLN A 260 86.25 -8.61 -81.34
CA GLN A 260 86.09 -7.16 -81.52
C GLN A 260 85.83 -6.43 -80.19
N ALA A 261 85.06 -7.03 -79.28
CA ALA A 261 84.88 -6.51 -77.92
C ALA A 261 86.19 -6.57 -77.11
N PHE A 262 86.98 -7.64 -77.26
CA PHE A 262 88.30 -7.75 -76.65
C PHE A 262 89.30 -6.72 -77.21
N GLU A 263 89.26 -6.46 -78.52
CA GLU A 263 90.06 -5.40 -79.15
C GLU A 263 89.63 -4.00 -78.70
N ASN A 264 88.33 -3.73 -78.55
CA ASN A 264 87.84 -2.47 -78.00
C ASN A 264 88.18 -2.28 -76.52
N ILE A 265 88.21 -3.36 -75.72
CA ILE A 265 88.67 -3.31 -74.33
C ILE A 265 90.18 -3.09 -74.29
N GLN A 266 90.97 -3.71 -75.17
CA GLN A 266 92.40 -3.40 -75.31
C GLN A 266 92.61 -1.94 -75.74
N HIS A 267 91.83 -1.43 -76.68
CA HIS A 267 91.92 -0.04 -77.14
C HIS A 267 91.52 0.96 -76.05
N ASN A 268 90.49 0.65 -75.24
CA ASN A 268 90.08 1.48 -74.12
C ASN A 268 91.08 1.42 -72.96
N LEU A 269 91.67 0.27 -72.64
CA LEU A 269 92.73 0.16 -71.64
C LEU A 269 94.01 0.86 -72.11
N LEU A 270 94.33 0.84 -73.41
CA LEU A 270 95.40 1.68 -73.98
C LEU A 270 95.08 3.17 -73.89
N SER A 271 93.82 3.58 -74.10
CA SER A 271 93.43 5.00 -73.94
C SER A 271 93.37 5.45 -72.48
N LEU A 272 93.10 4.54 -71.53
CA LEU A 272 93.09 4.84 -70.09
C LEU A 272 94.51 5.01 -69.53
N VAL A 273 95.52 4.46 -70.21
CA VAL A 273 96.94 4.69 -69.89
C VAL A 273 97.41 6.09 -70.35
N GLU A 274 96.70 6.77 -71.26
CA GLU A 274 97.03 8.15 -71.68
C GLU A 274 96.35 9.26 -70.85
N VAL A 275 95.41 8.94 -69.96
CA VAL A 275 94.62 9.95 -69.21
C VAL A 275 95.09 10.14 -67.76
N PHE A 276 96.18 9.50 -67.35
CA PHE A 276 96.81 9.71 -66.03
C PHE A 276 97.74 10.94 -65.98
N GLU A 277 97.26 12.13 -66.37
CA GLU A 277 97.86 13.40 -65.94
C GLU A 277 96.80 14.46 -65.60
N LYS A 278 96.79 14.83 -64.32
CA LYS A 278 96.26 16.05 -63.65
C LYS A 278 94.84 16.08 -63.04
N PRO A 279 94.66 16.84 -61.92
CA PRO A 279 93.76 16.49 -60.82
C PRO A 279 92.71 17.62 -60.55
N PRO A 280 92.07 17.78 -59.35
CA PRO A 280 90.61 17.73 -59.21
C PRO A 280 89.95 19.06 -58.79
N ALA A 281 88.69 19.32 -59.16
CA ALA A 281 87.88 20.36 -58.49
C ALA A 281 86.35 20.25 -58.68
N LYS A 282 85.67 20.03 -57.55
CA LYS A 282 84.50 20.75 -56.98
C LYS A 282 83.40 21.32 -57.89
N SER A 283 82.14 20.95 -57.61
CA SER A 283 81.03 21.83 -57.15
C SER A 283 79.70 21.03 -57.10
N THR A 284 79.06 20.85 -55.94
CA THR A 284 77.87 21.60 -55.40
C THR A 284 76.71 21.75 -56.39
N LYS A 285 75.42 21.45 -56.09
CA LYS A 285 74.62 21.83 -54.90
C LYS A 285 73.17 21.28 -55.02
N LYS A 286 72.51 21.10 -53.85
CA LYS A 286 71.07 21.29 -53.51
C LYS A 286 70.03 20.35 -54.18
N GLY A 287 69.00 19.87 -53.51
CA GLY A 287 68.50 20.10 -52.16
C GLY A 287 67.13 19.40 -52.00
N GLY A 288 66.72 19.13 -50.75
CA GLY A 288 65.40 18.57 -50.46
C GLY A 288 65.36 17.78 -49.17
N ALA A 289 65.50 18.47 -48.03
CA ALA A 289 65.27 17.93 -46.70
C ALA A 289 63.85 18.30 -46.24
N VAL A 290 63.12 17.33 -45.69
CA VAL A 290 62.10 17.58 -44.65
C VAL A 290 62.24 16.47 -43.58
N PRO A 291 62.52 16.85 -42.32
CA PRO A 291 62.53 15.98 -41.15
C PRO A 291 61.32 16.22 -40.22
N GLY A 292 60.99 15.20 -39.42
CA GLY A 292 60.08 15.26 -38.27
C GLY A 292 59.58 13.86 -37.98
N ARG A 293 60.00 13.11 -36.95
CA ARG A 293 60.19 13.38 -35.52
C ARG A 293 58.92 13.87 -34.82
N SER A 294 58.12 12.92 -34.37
CA SER A 294 57.41 13.01 -33.10
C SER A 294 57.22 11.61 -32.51
N LYS A 295 57.96 11.39 -31.42
CA LYS A 295 57.65 10.42 -30.37
C LYS A 295 56.42 10.92 -29.61
N THR A 296 55.48 10.02 -29.38
CA THR A 296 54.58 10.01 -28.21
C THR A 296 54.11 8.55 -28.09
N GLU A 297 54.77 7.71 -27.29
CA GLU A 297 54.32 7.39 -25.92
C GLU A 297 52.79 7.33 -25.80
N ALA A 298 52.20 6.23 -26.26
CA ALA A 298 50.90 5.76 -25.81
C ALA A 298 51.12 4.93 -24.53
N ALA A 299 51.24 5.62 -23.40
CA ALA A 299 51.06 5.02 -22.10
C ALA A 299 49.59 4.57 -21.99
N GLY A 300 49.38 3.31 -21.63
CA GLY A 300 48.08 2.80 -21.21
C GLY A 300 47.61 3.59 -20.01
N HIS A 301 46.58 4.41 -20.22
CA HIS A 301 45.82 5.03 -19.16
C HIS A 301 44.65 4.09 -18.84
N VAL A 302 44.77 3.45 -17.67
CA VAL A 302 43.70 2.75 -16.97
C VAL A 302 42.50 3.70 -16.85
N PRO A 303 41.25 3.27 -17.15
CA PRO A 303 40.08 4.07 -16.82
C PRO A 303 40.02 4.17 -15.30
N THR A 304 40.47 5.30 -14.79
CA THR A 304 40.35 5.66 -13.38
C THR A 304 38.97 6.28 -13.25
N GLU A 305 38.07 5.55 -12.61
CA GLU A 305 36.77 6.03 -12.14
C GLU A 305 36.99 7.37 -11.43
N THR A 306 36.67 8.45 -12.14
CA THR A 306 36.65 9.78 -11.57
C THR A 306 35.20 9.95 -11.13
N THR A 307 34.96 9.72 -9.84
CA THR A 307 33.81 10.22 -9.10
C THR A 307 33.87 11.74 -9.16
N THR A 308 33.33 12.29 -10.24
CA THR A 308 32.99 13.69 -10.37
C THR A 308 31.80 13.94 -9.44
N ASP A 309 32.11 14.43 -8.25
CA ASP A 309 31.15 15.11 -7.38
C ASP A 309 30.81 16.45 -8.06
N GLU A 310 30.08 16.35 -9.18
CA GLU A 310 29.41 17.49 -9.79
C GLU A 310 28.31 17.90 -8.81
N THR A 311 28.60 18.95 -8.05
CA THR A 311 27.58 19.87 -7.55
C THR A 311 26.97 20.55 -8.78
N GLU A 312 26.21 19.77 -9.56
CA GLU A 312 25.31 20.25 -10.59
C GLU A 312 24.48 21.36 -9.95
N LYS A 313 24.55 22.55 -10.55
CA LYS A 313 23.50 23.55 -10.42
C LYS A 313 22.23 22.93 -11.03
N ARG A 314 21.61 22.01 -10.31
CA ARG A 314 20.32 21.45 -10.67
C ARG A 314 19.38 22.63 -10.68
N ASP A 315 18.72 22.85 -11.82
CA ASP A 315 17.63 23.80 -11.88
C ASP A 315 16.65 23.41 -10.76
N PRO A 316 16.47 24.26 -9.73
CA PRO A 316 15.72 23.91 -8.51
C PRO A 316 14.24 23.62 -8.81
N ASP A 317 13.82 23.86 -10.05
CA ASP A 317 12.44 23.69 -10.49
C ASP A 317 12.10 22.28 -10.97
N LEU A 318 13.07 21.41 -11.28
CA LEU A 318 12.80 20.09 -11.89
C LEU A 318 12.75 18.96 -10.86
N PHE A 319 11.64 18.23 -10.86
CA PHE A 319 11.39 17.10 -9.95
C PHE A 319 11.38 15.77 -10.72
N THR A 320 11.98 14.74 -10.13
CA THR A 320 12.00 13.36 -10.65
C THR A 320 11.82 12.39 -9.48
N GLY A 321 11.15 11.26 -9.71
CA GLY A 321 10.90 10.23 -8.70
C GLY A 321 9.68 10.51 -7.84
N THR A 322 9.64 9.93 -6.64
CA THR A 322 8.51 10.09 -5.72
C THR A 322 8.57 11.44 -5.00
N VAL A 323 7.52 12.24 -5.14
CA VAL A 323 7.37 13.55 -4.49
C VAL A 323 6.12 13.51 -3.60
N GLU A 324 6.23 14.07 -2.40
CA GLU A 324 5.11 14.22 -1.47
C GLU A 324 4.55 15.64 -1.54
N LEU A 325 3.26 15.76 -1.87
CA LEU A 325 2.51 17.01 -1.81
C LEU A 325 1.79 17.08 -0.47
N ALA A 326 2.14 18.05 0.37
CA ALA A 326 1.53 18.27 1.68
C ALA A 326 0.56 19.45 1.63
N LEU A 327 -0.70 19.21 1.94
CA LEU A 327 -1.76 20.21 2.03
C LEU A 327 -2.08 20.44 3.52
N PRO A 328 -1.55 21.50 4.15
CA PRO A 328 -1.81 21.78 5.56
C PRO A 328 -3.26 22.25 5.77
N PRO A 329 -3.86 22.02 6.97
CA PRO A 329 -5.18 22.56 7.29
C PRO A 329 -5.21 24.11 7.23
N PRO A 330 -6.35 24.72 6.86
CA PRO A 330 -7.61 24.09 6.47
C PRO A 330 -7.63 23.66 5.00
N VAL A 331 -8.15 22.46 4.71
CA VAL A 331 -8.30 21.95 3.32
C VAL A 331 -9.74 21.58 3.04
N VAL A 332 -10.37 22.21 2.05
CA VAL A 332 -11.70 21.84 1.59
C VAL A 332 -11.60 20.56 0.73
N LEU A 333 -12.38 19.52 1.08
CA LEU A 333 -12.33 18.21 0.42
C LEU A 333 -12.52 18.31 -1.10
N ASP A 334 -13.43 19.17 -1.55
CA ASP A 334 -13.71 19.37 -2.98
C ASP A 334 -12.49 19.91 -3.75
N ARG A 335 -11.72 20.82 -3.15
CA ARG A 335 -10.49 21.38 -3.75
C ARG A 335 -9.40 20.33 -3.85
N MET A 336 -9.27 19.49 -2.82
CA MET A 336 -8.37 18.36 -2.85
C MET A 336 -8.74 17.37 -3.96
N LEU A 337 -10.02 17.02 -4.12
CA LEU A 337 -10.47 16.11 -5.17
C LEU A 337 -10.25 16.70 -6.57
N GLN A 338 -10.41 18.01 -6.73
CA GLN A 338 -10.08 18.73 -7.97
C GLN A 338 -8.57 18.67 -8.27
N LEU A 339 -7.73 18.97 -7.28
CA LEU A 339 -6.27 18.86 -7.40
C LEU A 339 -5.86 17.44 -7.81
N HIS A 340 -6.38 16.41 -7.13
CA HIS A 340 -6.15 15.01 -7.44
C HIS A 340 -6.54 14.68 -8.90
N LYS A 341 -7.70 15.15 -9.36
CA LYS A 341 -8.19 14.95 -10.73
C LYS A 341 -7.28 15.62 -11.77
N HIS A 342 -6.72 16.79 -11.46
CA HIS A 342 -5.78 17.50 -12.33
C HIS A 342 -4.42 16.81 -12.39
N LEU A 343 -3.89 16.36 -11.25
CA LEU A 343 -2.64 15.60 -11.20
C LEU A 343 -2.74 14.32 -12.02
N LYS A 344 -3.84 13.57 -11.89
CA LYS A 344 -4.08 12.33 -12.67
C LYS A 344 -4.20 12.55 -14.19
N ARG A 345 -4.48 13.77 -14.64
CA ARG A 345 -4.54 14.14 -16.06
C ARG A 345 -3.23 14.70 -16.59
N THR A 346 -2.28 14.99 -15.70
CA THR A 346 -0.99 15.59 -16.07
C THR A 346 -0.07 14.48 -16.58
N PRO A 347 0.48 14.59 -17.79
CA PRO A 347 1.37 13.56 -18.32
C PRO A 347 2.63 13.44 -17.46
N ASN A 348 3.15 12.22 -17.32
CA ASN A 348 4.35 11.89 -16.51
C ASN A 348 4.19 12.04 -15.00
N VAL A 349 2.96 12.23 -14.49
CA VAL A 349 2.66 12.31 -13.06
C VAL A 349 1.62 11.23 -12.70
N ASP A 350 2.05 10.22 -11.95
CA ASP A 350 1.19 9.17 -11.44
C ASP A 350 0.87 9.40 -9.96
N VAL A 351 -0.41 9.45 -9.60
CA VAL A 351 -0.82 9.56 -8.20
C VAL A 351 -0.78 8.18 -7.56
N LEU A 352 0.08 8.01 -6.55
CA LEU A 352 0.27 6.73 -5.87
C LEU A 352 -0.70 6.57 -4.71
N ASN A 353 -0.60 7.45 -3.71
CA ASN A 353 -1.32 7.33 -2.44
C ASN A 353 -1.88 8.68 -2.02
N LEU A 354 -3.04 8.63 -1.35
CA LEU A 354 -3.66 9.75 -0.68
C LEU A 354 -3.85 9.40 0.79
N GLY A 355 -3.34 10.22 1.69
CA GLY A 355 -3.39 10.01 3.13
C GLY A 355 -3.70 11.28 3.90
N GLY A 356 -3.95 11.13 5.21
CA GLY A 356 -4.22 12.25 6.12
C GLY A 356 -5.72 12.50 6.37
N SER A 357 -6.01 13.61 7.03
CA SER A 357 -7.37 14.05 7.37
C SER A 357 -7.50 15.55 7.22
N VAL A 358 -8.72 16.05 7.05
CA VAL A 358 -8.99 17.50 6.88
C VAL A 358 -8.42 18.32 8.04
N ASP A 359 -8.49 17.79 9.27
CA ASP A 359 -8.01 18.49 10.47
C ASP A 359 -6.49 18.44 10.67
N LYS A 360 -5.80 17.44 10.09
CA LYS A 360 -4.36 17.22 10.28
C LYS A 360 -3.52 17.54 9.05
N GLY A 361 -4.17 17.77 7.92
CA GLY A 361 -3.56 17.95 6.62
C GLY A 361 -3.67 16.67 5.80
N ILE A 362 -3.64 16.86 4.49
CA ILE A 362 -3.72 15.78 3.51
C ILE A 362 -2.36 15.65 2.84
N THR A 363 -1.90 14.43 2.62
CA THR A 363 -0.68 14.14 1.86
C THR A 363 -1.03 13.37 0.61
N ILE A 364 -0.46 13.78 -0.52
CA ILE A 364 -0.61 13.11 -1.82
C ILE A 364 0.79 12.71 -2.28
N ARG A 365 1.05 11.40 -2.42
CA ARG A 365 2.28 10.90 -3.00
C ARG A 365 2.11 10.77 -4.51
N VAL A 366 3.01 11.39 -5.27
CA VAL A 366 3.03 11.31 -6.73
C VAL A 366 4.37 10.76 -7.20
N LEU A 367 4.36 9.97 -8.27
CA LEU A 367 5.54 9.48 -8.96
C LEU A 367 5.72 10.29 -10.25
N VAL A 368 6.88 10.93 -10.39
CA VAL A 368 7.23 11.74 -11.54
C VAL A 368 8.25 10.97 -12.38
N GLN A 369 7.84 10.48 -13.54
CA GLN A 369 8.67 9.61 -14.38
C GLN A 369 9.78 10.37 -15.12
N ASN A 370 9.49 11.59 -15.58
CA ASN A 370 10.41 12.45 -16.33
C ASN A 370 10.63 13.77 -15.58
N PRO A 371 11.83 14.39 -15.61
CA PRO A 371 12.09 15.67 -14.95
C PRO A 371 11.03 16.72 -15.32
N THR A 372 10.14 17.02 -14.36
CA THR A 372 8.95 17.84 -14.59
C THR A 372 8.99 19.05 -13.66
N PRO A 373 8.68 20.27 -14.15
CA PRO A 373 8.65 21.47 -13.33
C PRO A 373 7.39 21.52 -12.45
N LEU A 374 7.32 20.60 -11.47
CA LEU A 374 6.10 20.28 -10.73
C LEU A 374 5.52 21.48 -9.99
N LEU A 375 6.38 22.35 -9.41
CA LEU A 375 5.96 23.62 -8.79
C LEU A 375 5.19 24.52 -9.77
N LYS A 376 5.68 24.64 -11.02
CA LYS A 376 5.01 25.45 -12.07
C LYS A 376 3.72 24.81 -12.57
N VAL A 377 3.65 23.48 -12.57
CA VAL A 377 2.43 22.75 -12.95
C VAL A 377 1.35 22.92 -11.89
N ILE A 378 1.70 22.68 -10.62
CA ILE A 378 0.77 22.79 -9.49
C ILE A 378 0.33 24.26 -9.29
N GLY A 379 1.26 25.21 -9.36
CA GLY A 379 0.95 26.64 -9.23
C GLY A 379 0.07 27.22 -10.35
N LYS A 380 -0.12 26.52 -11.47
CA LYS A 380 -1.07 26.91 -12.54
C LYS A 380 -2.50 26.44 -12.28
N LEU A 381 -2.72 25.58 -11.28
CA LEU A 381 -4.04 25.07 -10.97
C LEU A 381 -4.87 26.14 -10.26
N SER A 382 -6.15 26.21 -10.59
CA SER A 382 -7.03 27.28 -10.10
C SER A 382 -7.29 27.20 -8.59
N GLU A 383 -7.20 25.99 -8.05
CA GLU A 383 -7.43 25.58 -6.67
C GLU A 383 -6.24 25.90 -5.75
N VAL A 384 -5.06 26.10 -6.32
CA VAL A 384 -3.81 26.34 -5.60
C VAL A 384 -3.58 27.84 -5.46
N GLU A 385 -3.27 28.29 -4.25
CA GLU A 385 -2.82 29.65 -3.96
C GLU A 385 -1.31 29.75 -4.09
N GLU A 386 -0.59 28.84 -3.44
CA GLU A 386 0.87 28.81 -3.41
C GLU A 386 1.39 27.37 -3.40
N ALA A 387 2.53 27.12 -4.05
CA ALA A 387 3.26 25.88 -3.99
C ALA A 387 4.75 26.16 -3.78
N SER A 388 5.34 25.60 -2.72
CA SER A 388 6.76 25.80 -2.37
C SER A 388 7.42 24.48 -1.96
N GLU A 389 8.70 24.31 -2.26
CA GLU A 389 9.47 23.14 -1.82
C GLU A 389 9.89 23.32 -0.36
N GLU A 390 9.62 22.31 0.47
CA GLU A 390 10.10 22.29 1.85
C GLU A 390 11.59 21.90 1.82
N LEU A 391 12.47 22.88 2.07
CA LEU A 391 13.91 22.63 2.17
C LEU A 391 14.15 21.62 3.32
N PRO A 392 15.02 20.60 3.11
CA PRO A 392 15.27 19.53 4.09
C PRO A 392 15.94 19.97 5.40
N ASP A 393 16.08 21.27 5.67
CA ASP A 393 16.88 21.84 6.77
C ASP A 393 16.14 22.02 8.10
N ALA A 394 15.06 21.29 8.35
CA ALA A 394 14.42 21.31 9.66
C ALA A 394 14.06 19.90 10.12
N ASN A 395 14.70 19.47 11.21
CA ASN A 395 14.43 18.27 12.00
C ASN A 395 12.99 18.22 12.61
N LYS A 396 11.96 18.70 11.91
CA LYS A 396 10.57 18.43 12.26
C LYS A 396 10.24 17.03 11.75
N ALA A 397 10.50 16.06 12.61
CA ALA A 397 10.02 14.69 12.45
C ALA A 397 8.49 14.74 12.21
N VAL A 398 8.07 14.49 10.97
CA VAL A 398 6.66 14.32 10.65
C VAL A 398 6.21 13.01 11.29
N PRO A 399 5.20 13.01 12.18
CA PRO A 399 4.72 11.78 12.81
C PRO A 399 4.15 10.85 11.73
N GLY A 400 4.78 9.69 11.52
CA GLY A 400 4.27 8.65 10.61
C GLY A 400 5.24 8.05 9.58
N ARG A 401 6.52 8.47 9.56
CA ARG A 401 7.56 7.82 8.71
C ARG A 401 8.40 6.83 9.51
N GLU A 402 7.89 5.62 9.74
CA GLU A 402 8.69 4.46 10.22
C GLU A 402 8.97 3.42 9.13
N THR A 403 8.57 3.68 7.88
CA THR A 403 8.89 2.80 6.75
C THR A 403 10.30 3.14 6.25
N GLY A 404 11.25 2.20 6.44
CA GLY A 404 12.68 2.32 6.08
C GLY A 404 13.00 2.44 4.59
N GLU A 405 12.27 3.29 3.85
CA GLU A 405 12.65 3.72 2.50
C GLU A 405 13.72 4.82 2.61
N GLU A 406 14.95 4.45 2.30
CA GLU A 406 16.18 5.26 2.46
C GLU A 406 16.32 6.42 1.45
N THR A 407 15.30 6.68 0.63
CA THR A 407 15.36 7.77 -0.36
C THR A 407 14.78 9.06 0.23
N SER A 408 15.53 10.16 0.13
CA SER A 408 15.06 11.48 0.55
C SER A 408 13.90 11.94 -0.33
N ILE A 409 12.67 11.59 0.06
CA ILE A 409 11.46 12.03 -0.63
C ILE A 409 11.35 13.54 -0.48
N ARG A 410 11.45 14.25 -1.62
CA ARG A 410 11.24 15.70 -1.70
C ARG A 410 9.78 16.02 -1.38
N ARG A 411 9.56 17.13 -0.68
CA ARG A 411 8.24 17.55 -0.25
C ARG A 411 7.89 18.92 -0.79
N ILE A 412 6.69 19.07 -1.32
CA ILE A 412 6.12 20.34 -1.76
C ILE A 412 4.93 20.67 -0.85
N ILE A 413 4.95 21.85 -0.24
CA ILE A 413 3.80 22.37 0.51
C ILE A 413 2.89 23.11 -0.46
N VAL A 414 1.61 22.74 -0.45
CA VAL A 414 0.59 23.28 -1.34
C VAL A 414 -0.49 23.94 -0.50
N THR A 415 -0.60 25.26 -0.59
CA THR A 415 -1.66 26.05 0.04
C THR A 415 -2.82 26.19 -0.94
N THR A 416 -4.01 25.78 -0.54
CA THR A 416 -5.23 25.89 -1.37
C THR A 416 -5.99 27.17 -1.05
N LYS A 417 -6.64 27.76 -2.06
CA LYS A 417 -7.52 28.93 -1.85
C LYS A 417 -8.74 28.54 -1.02
N GLU A 418 -9.13 29.42 -0.10
CA GLU A 418 -10.37 29.32 0.68
C GLU A 418 -11.64 29.38 -0.19
#